data_AF-A0A957FL71-F1
#
_entry.id   AF-A0A957FL71-F1
#
_cell.length_a   1.000
_cell.length_b   1.000
_cell.length_c   1.000
_cell.angle_alpha   90.00
_cell.angle_beta   90.00
_cell.angle_gamma   90.00
#
_symmetry.space_group_name_H-M   'P 1'
#
loop_
_entity.id
_entity.type
_entity.pdbx_description
1 polymer ?
#
loop_
_entity_poly.entity_id
_entity_poly.type
_entity_poly.pdbx_seq_one_letter_code
_entity_poly.pdbx_strand_id
1 'polypeptide(L)' 'MTADNALVLAILTTAVVLFISDRFRVDVVALMVLAALIVTQLVTPQQAFSGFASPAVITVWAVFIISGAMFHT' A
#
# COMPACT_ATOMS: atom_id res chain seq x y z
N MET A 1 -6.55 -24.28 3.15
CA MET A 1 -5.70 -23.10 2.97
C MET A 1 -5.03 -23.23 1.62
N THR A 2 -5.49 -22.53 0.60
CA THR A 2 -4.82 -22.46 -0.71
C THR A 2 -3.44 -21.83 -0.54
N ALA A 3 -2.45 -22.30 -1.31
CA ALA A 3 -1.07 -21.82 -1.23
C ALA A 3 -1.00 -20.28 -1.37
N ASP A 4 -1.84 -19.72 -2.24
CA ASP A 4 -1.94 -18.29 -2.50
C ASP A 4 -2.35 -17.49 -1.25
N ASN A 5 -3.33 -17.97 -0.49
CA ASN A 5 -3.79 -17.29 0.73
C ASN A 5 -2.69 -17.28 1.81
N ALA A 6 -1.94 -18.37 1.93
CA ALA A 6 -0.80 -18.43 2.85
C ALA A 6 0.29 -17.43 2.46
N LEU A 7 0.54 -17.27 1.15
CA LEU A 7 1.53 -16.35 0.62
C LEU A 7 1.11 -14.89 0.84
N VAL A 8 -0.16 -14.54 0.60
CA VAL A 8 -0.71 -13.21 0.92
C VAL A 8 -0.54 -12.89 2.41
N LEU A 9 -0.89 -13.83 3.29
CA LEU A 9 -0.76 -13.65 4.75
C LEU A 9 0.69 -13.47 5.18
N ALA A 10 1.63 -14.19 4.56
CA ALA A 10 3.06 -14.01 4.82
C ALA A 10 3.56 -12.62 4.40
N ILE A 11 3.15 -12.13 3.22
CA ILE A 11 3.48 -10.78 2.75
C ILE A 11 2.90 -9.72 3.70
N LEU A 12 1.63 -9.88 4.09
CA LEU A 12 0.96 -8.96 5.02
C LEU A 12 1.66 -8.92 6.38
N THR A 13 2.00 -10.08 6.94
CA THR A 13 2.72 -10.17 8.22
C THR A 13 4.09 -9.49 8.12
N THR A 14 4.81 -9.71 7.01
CA THR A 14 6.10 -9.07 6.76
C THR A 14 5.97 -7.55 6.68
N ALA A 15 4.94 -7.04 6.00
CA ALA A 15 4.66 -5.61 5.91
C ALA A 15 4.38 -4.99 7.28
N VAL A 16 3.58 -5.66 8.12
CA VAL A 16 3.27 -5.21 9.48
C VAL A 16 4.54 -5.16 10.34
N VAL A 17 5.39 -6.20 10.27
CA VAL A 17 6.67 -6.22 11.00
C VAL A 17 7.60 -5.09 10.54
N LEU A 18 7.67 -4.83 9.24
CA LEU A 18 8.44 -3.72 8.68
C LEU A 18 7.93 -2.35 9.15
N PHE A 19 6.62 -2.15 9.21
CA PHE A 19 6.02 -0.93 9.74
C PHE A 19 6.33 -0.73 11.23
N ILE A 20 6.19 -1.77 12.04
CA ILE A 20 6.48 -1.69 13.49
C ILE A 20 7.97 -1.44 13.75
N SER A 21 8.84 -1.99 12.89
CA SER A 21 10.29 -1.81 13.01
C SER A 21 10.74 -0.37 12.73
N ASP A 22 9.92 0.48 12.12
CA ASP A 22 10.17 1.89 11.73
C ASP A 22 11.54 2.16 11.07
N ARG A 23 12.17 1.10 10.54
CA ARG A 23 13.52 1.17 9.97
C ARG A 23 13.50 1.69 8.55
N PHE A 24 12.38 1.50 7.87
CA PHE A 24 12.17 1.91 6.48
C PHE A 24 11.04 2.92 6.44
N ARG A 25 11.21 3.93 5.58
CA ARG A 25 10.14 4.87 5.28
C ARG A 25 8.89 4.12 4.81
N VAL A 26 7.74 4.57 5.28
CA VAL A 26 6.41 4.00 4.98
C VAL A 26 6.23 3.80 3.47
N ASP A 27 6.65 4.78 2.67
CA ASP A 27 6.60 4.76 1.21
C ASP A 27 7.41 3.60 0.61
N VAL A 28 8.59 3.33 1.17
CA VAL A 28 9.49 2.26 0.69
C VAL A 28 8.90 0.89 1.01
N VAL A 29 8.30 0.72 2.20
CA VAL A 29 7.60 -0.51 2.58
C VAL A 29 6.42 -0.76 1.64
N ALA A 30 5.62 0.27 1.34
CA ALA A 30 4.49 0.15 0.41
C ALA A 30 4.95 -0.29 -1.00
N LEU A 31 6.03 0.29 -1.53
CA LEU A 31 6.60 -0.10 -2.82
C LEU A 31 7.15 -1.54 -2.81
N MET A 32 7.78 -1.97 -1.71
CA MET A 32 8.24 -3.36 -1.57
C MET A 32 7.08 -4.36 -1.57
N VAL A 33 5.98 -4.05 -0.89
CA VAL A 33 4.78 -4.91 -0.86
C VAL A 33 4.15 -4.99 -2.26
N LEU A 34 4.00 -3.85 -2.95
CA LEU A 34 3.51 -3.80 -4.32
C LEU A 34 4.37 -4.67 -5.25
N ALA A 35 5.69 -4.53 -5.18
CA ALA A 35 6.64 -5.32 -5.97
C ALA A 35 6.54 -6.82 -5.65
N ALA A 36 6.46 -7.19 -4.37
CA ALA A 36 6.31 -8.58 -3.95
C ALA A 36 5.03 -9.21 -4.52
N LEU A 37 3.90 -8.50 -4.47
CA LEU A 37 2.62 -8.98 -5.00
C LEU A 37 2.64 -9.20 -6.52
N ILE A 38 3.32 -8.32 -7.28
CA ILE A 38 3.45 -8.46 -8.74
C ILE A 38 4.44 -9.59 -9.10
N VAL A 39 5.59 -9.67 -8.42
CA VAL A 39 6.62 -10.69 -8.69
C VAL A 39 6.11 -12.09 -8.36
N THR A 40 5.34 -12.23 -7.29
CA THR A 40 4.72 -13.51 -6.90
C THR A 40 3.51 -13.89 -7.77
N GLN A 41 3.13 -13.03 -8.73
CA GLN A 41 1.99 -13.21 -9.64
C GLN A 41 0.64 -13.44 -8.92
N LEU A 42 0.55 -12.99 -7.66
CA LEU A 42 -0.69 -13.05 -6.87
C LEU A 42 -1.75 -12.09 -7.42
N VAL A 43 -1.31 -10.99 -8.02
CA VAL A 43 -2.17 -9.97 -8.63
C VAL A 43 -1.54 -9.50 -9.94
N THR A 44 -2.38 -9.10 -10.89
CA THR A 44 -1.88 -8.45 -12.10
C THR A 44 -1.37 -7.04 -11.78
N PRO A 45 -0.45 -6.46 -12.58
CA PRO A 45 0.00 -5.08 -12.38
C PRO A 45 -1.19 -4.10 -12.32
N GLN A 46 -2.20 -4.28 -13.17
CA GLN A 46 -3.40 -3.43 -13.17
C GLN A 46 -4.18 -3.53 -11.85
N GLN A 47 -4.30 -4.73 -11.28
CA GLN A 47 -4.95 -4.92 -9.98
C GLN A 47 -4.12 -4.33 -8.84
N ALA A 48 -2.80 -4.46 -8.87
CA ALA A 48 -1.92 -3.87 -7.87
C ALA A 48 -2.05 -2.34 -7.81
N PHE A 49 -2.11 -1.68 -8.97
CA PHE A 49 -2.29 -0.23 -9.04
C PHE A 49 -3.72 0.24 -8.79
N SER A 50 -4.73 -0.64 -8.91
CA SER A 50 -6.13 -0.27 -8.65
C SER A 50 -6.39 0.22 -7.23
N GLY A 51 -5.56 -0.19 -6.26
CA GLY A 51 -5.60 0.30 -4.89
C GLY A 51 -5.36 1.81 -4.76
N PHE A 52 -4.54 2.40 -5.63
CA PHE A 52 -4.30 3.86 -5.64
C PHE A 52 -5.52 4.65 -6.14
N ALA A 53 -6.36 4.04 -6.98
CA ALA A 53 -7.60 4.63 -7.48
C ALA A 53 -8.81 4.36 -6.56
N SER A 54 -8.58 3.80 -5.36
CA SER A 54 -9.65 3.56 -4.38
C SER A 54 -10.30 4.88 -3.96
N PRO A 55 -11.65 4.96 -3.90
CA PRO A 55 -12.36 6.15 -3.45
C PRO A 55 -11.83 6.69 -2.12
N ALA A 56 -11.48 5.80 -1.18
CA ALA A 56 -10.93 6.18 0.11
C ALA A 56 -9.57 6.92 -0.01
N VAL A 57 -8.67 6.43 -0.86
CA VAL A 57 -7.36 7.07 -1.10
C VAL A 57 -7.56 8.45 -1.72
N ILE A 58 -8.45 8.55 -2.71
CA ILE A 58 -8.78 9.81 -3.38
C ILE A 58 -9.38 10.81 -2.39
N THR A 59 -10.26 10.37 -1.48
CA THR A 59 -10.81 11.23 -0.42
C THR A 59 -9.73 11.79 0.50
N VAL A 60 -8.79 10.94 0.94
CA VAL A 60 -7.66 11.38 1.78
C VAL A 60 -6.82 12.43 1.06
N TRP A 61 -6.52 12.22 -0.22
CA TRP A 61 -5.82 13.20 -1.06
C TRP A 61 -6.58 14.53 -1.14
N ALA A 62 -7.89 14.49 -1.40
CA ALA A 62 -8.71 15.69 -1.46
C ALA A 62 -8.71 16.48 -0.14
N VAL A 63 -8.81 15.79 1.00
CA VAL A 63 -8.73 16.43 2.33
C VAL A 63 -7.36 17.07 2.57
N PHE A 64 -6.26 16.40 2.17
CA PHE A 64 -4.92 16.99 2.27
C PHE A 64 -4.78 18.25 1.40
N ILE A 65 -5.33 18.26 0.19
CA ILE A 65 -5.33 19.43 -0.70
C ILE A 65 -6.12 20.59 -0.08
N ILE A 66 -7.33 20.32 0.44
CA ILE A 66 -8.17 21.34 1.09
C ILE A 66 -7.45 21.92 2.32
N SER A 67 -6.86 21.07 3.16
CA SER A 67 -6.08 21.48 4.32
C SER A 67 -4.93 22.41 3.90
N GLY A 68 -4.13 22.01 2.91
CA GLY A 68 -3.04 22.84 2.40
C GLY A 68 -3.48 24.18 1.81
N ALA A 69 -4.62 24.22 1.12
CA ALA A 69 -5.19 25.46 0.59
C ALA A 69 -5.61 26.43 1.70
N MET A 70 -6.19 25.91 2.80
CA MET A 70 -6.59 26.74 3.94
C MET A 70 -5.40 27.34 4.68
N PHE A 71 -4.29 26.59 4.81
CA PHE A 71 -3.06 27.08 5.47
C PHE A 71 -2.30 28.15 4.68
N HIS A 72 -2.61 28.35 3.41
CA HIS A 72 -1.92 29.31 2.53
C HIS A 72 -2.60 30.70 2.48
N THR A 73 -3.45 31.01 3.46
CA THR A 73 -4.14 32.30 3.69
C THR A 73 -3.72 32.90 5.02
#